data_AF-A0A8C6RSZ6-F1
#
_entry.id   AF-A0A8C6RSZ6-F1
#
_cell.length_a   1.000
_cell.length_b   1.000
_cell.length_c   1.000
_cell.angle_alpha   90.00
_cell.angle_beta   90.00
_cell.angle_gamma   90.00
#
_symmetry.space_group_name_H-M   'P 1'
#
loop_
_entity.id
_entity.type
_entity.pdbx_description
1 polymer ?
#
loop_
_entity_poly.entity_id
_entity_poly.type
_entity_poly.pdbx_seq_one_letter_code
_entity_poly.pdbx_strand_id
1 'polypeptide(L)'
;MDALEEESFALSFSSASDAEFDSVVGCLEDIIMDDEFQLLQRNFMDKYYQEFEDTEENKLIYTPIFNEYISLIEKYIEGQLLEPSQNNLRH
;
A
#
# COMPACT_ATOMS: atom_id res chain seq x y z
N MET A 1 -35.69 -13.69 -21.75
CA MET A 1 -34.68 -14.65 -21.27
C MET A 1 -33.47 -13.79 -20.96
N ASP A 2 -33.48 -13.12 -19.81
CA ASP A 2 -32.52 -12.05 -19.45
C ASP A 2 -32.64 -11.71 -17.96
N ALA A 3 -32.64 -12.75 -17.11
CA ALA A 3 -32.67 -12.56 -15.65
C ALA A 3 -31.79 -13.58 -14.91
N LEU A 4 -31.18 -14.54 -15.63
CA LEU A 4 -30.37 -15.61 -15.05
C LEU A 4 -28.85 -15.39 -15.25
N GLU A 5 -28.44 -14.39 -16.03
CA GLU A 5 -27.01 -14.06 -16.24
C GLU A 5 -26.46 -13.08 -15.20
N GLU A 6 -27.30 -12.30 -14.50
CA GLU A 6 -26.88 -11.37 -13.44
C GLU A 6 -26.71 -12.03 -12.05
N GLU A 7 -27.15 -13.27 -11.85
CA GLU A 7 -26.98 -13.99 -10.57
C GLU A 7 -25.73 -14.90 -10.55
N SER A 8 -24.90 -14.87 -11.61
CA SER A 8 -23.70 -15.71 -11.69
C SER A 8 -22.44 -15.01 -11.13
N PHE A 9 -22.45 -13.68 -11.01
CA PHE A 9 -21.26 -12.91 -10.62
C PHE A 9 -21.02 -12.87 -9.10
N ALA A 10 -22.02 -13.22 -8.29
CA ALA A 10 -21.97 -13.08 -6.82
C ALA A 10 -21.97 -14.41 -6.04
N LEU A 11 -21.99 -15.54 -6.74
CA LEU A 11 -22.01 -16.89 -6.15
C LEU A 11 -20.72 -17.67 -6.40
N SER A 12 -19.62 -16.95 -6.61
CA SER A 12 -18.28 -17.50 -6.43
C SER A 12 -18.14 -17.81 -4.95
N PHE A 13 -18.11 -19.10 -4.58
CA PHE A 13 -17.66 -19.52 -3.25
C PHE A 13 -16.31 -18.83 -2.99
N SER A 14 -16.26 -17.87 -2.05
CA SER A 14 -15.02 -17.24 -1.64
C SER A 14 -14.04 -18.35 -1.28
N SER A 15 -13.00 -18.48 -2.10
CA SER A 15 -11.98 -19.48 -1.87
C SER A 15 -11.17 -19.10 -0.63
N ALA A 16 -10.50 -20.05 0.00
CA ALA A 16 -9.58 -19.74 1.10
C ALA A 16 -8.51 -18.71 0.67
N SER A 17 -8.16 -18.69 -0.62
CA SER A 17 -7.24 -17.71 -1.22
C SER A 17 -7.85 -16.32 -1.33
N ASP A 18 -9.15 -16.20 -1.61
CA ASP A 18 -9.83 -14.89 -1.68
C ASP A 18 -9.91 -14.26 -0.29
N ALA A 19 -10.23 -15.06 0.74
CA ALA A 19 -10.25 -14.59 2.11
C ALA A 19 -8.86 -14.14 2.63
N GLU A 20 -7.79 -14.82 2.21
CA GLU A 20 -6.41 -14.42 2.52
C GLU A 20 -6.06 -13.10 1.81
N PHE A 21 -6.42 -12.96 0.53
CA PHE A 21 -6.21 -11.74 -0.23
C PHE A 21 -6.95 -10.55 0.39
N ASP A 22 -8.23 -10.70 0.70
CA ASP A 22 -9.05 -9.67 1.34
C ASP A 22 -8.46 -9.24 2.69
N SER A 23 -7.92 -10.19 3.46
CA SER A 23 -7.24 -9.88 4.73
C SER A 23 -5.96 -9.06 4.52
N VAL A 24 -5.16 -9.37 3.51
CA VAL A 24 -3.94 -8.61 3.21
C VAL A 24 -4.30 -7.20 2.73
N VAL A 25 -5.31 -7.06 1.88
CA VAL A 25 -5.80 -5.77 1.41
C VAL A 25 -6.30 -4.91 2.57
N GLY A 26 -7.04 -5.49 3.51
CA GLY A 26 -7.47 -4.80 4.73
C GLY A 26 -6.29 -4.29 5.57
N CYS A 27 -5.27 -5.13 5.79
CA CYS A 27 -4.05 -4.71 6.49
C CYS A 27 -3.33 -3.56 5.75
N LEU A 28 -3.27 -3.60 4.41
CA LEU A 28 -2.68 -2.52 3.62
C LEU A 28 -3.47 -1.22 3.77
N GLU A 29 -4.80 -1.28 3.80
CA GLU A 29 -5.66 -0.12 4.03
C GLU A 29 -5.36 0.51 5.40
N ASP A 30 -5.29 -0.30 6.45
CA ASP A 30 -4.95 0.15 7.80
C ASP A 30 -3.57 0.80 7.84
N ILE A 31 -2.56 0.18 7.21
CA ILE A 31 -1.19 0.72 7.13
C ILE A 31 -1.15 2.07 6.42
N ILE A 32 -1.88 2.23 5.32
CA ILE A 32 -1.86 3.48 4.53
C ILE A 32 -2.58 4.62 5.27
N MET A 33 -3.64 4.30 6.02
CA MET A 33 -4.37 5.28 6.84
C MET A 33 -3.64 5.64 8.13
N ASP A 34 -2.66 4.85 8.55
CA ASP A 34 -1.93 5.07 9.80
C ASP A 34 -1.08 6.35 9.78
N ASP A 35 -1.10 7.07 10.91
CA ASP A 35 -0.39 8.35 11.06
C ASP A 35 1.14 8.18 10.95
N GLU A 36 1.70 7.04 11.36
CA GLU A 36 3.14 6.76 11.27
C GLU A 36 3.56 6.63 9.80
N PHE A 37 2.74 5.99 8.97
CA PHE A 37 2.98 5.89 7.53
C PHE A 37 2.93 7.26 6.85
N GLN A 38 1.92 8.08 7.19
CA GLN A 38 1.80 9.45 6.68
C GLN A 38 2.99 10.33 7.11
N LEU A 39 3.49 10.15 8.33
CA LEU A 39 4.67 10.83 8.84
C LEU A 39 5.95 10.37 8.11
N LEU A 40 6.09 9.07 7.85
CA LEU A 40 7.19 8.50 7.08
C LEU A 40 7.28 9.13 5.68
N GLN A 41 6.14 9.18 4.97
CA GLN A 41 6.05 9.83 3.66
C GLN A 41 6.42 11.31 3.74
N ARG A 42 5.88 12.04 4.72
CA ARG A 42 6.16 13.47 4.89
C ARG A 42 7.63 13.75 5.17
N ASN A 43 8.26 12.97 6.05
CA ASN A 43 9.68 13.09 6.36
C ASN A 43 10.56 12.86 5.13
N PHE A 44 10.18 11.90 4.28
CA PHE A 44 10.87 11.66 3.01
C PHE A 44 10.71 12.83 2.05
N MET A 45 9.49 13.38 1.92
CA MET A 45 9.22 14.54 1.07
C MET A 45 9.99 15.78 1.56
N ASP A 46 10.00 16.06 2.87
CA ASP A 46 10.75 17.17 3.46
C ASP A 46 12.25 17.09 3.18
N LYS A 47 12.80 15.89 2.98
CA LYS A 47 14.20 15.68 2.62
C LYS A 47 14.52 16.05 1.17
N TYR A 48 13.59 15.83 0.24
CA TYR A 48 13.85 15.90 -1.20
C TYR A 48 13.00 16.91 -1.98
N TYR A 49 12.05 17.61 -1.35
CA TYR A 49 11.13 18.52 -2.05
C TYR A 49 11.85 19.60 -2.88
N GLN A 50 13.03 20.05 -2.45
CA GLN A 50 13.83 21.07 -3.15
C GLN A 50 14.46 20.54 -4.45
N GLU A 51 14.63 19.23 -4.58
CA GLU A 51 15.18 18.63 -5.79
C GLU A 51 14.15 18.64 -6.92
N PHE A 52 12.85 18.59 -6.61
CA PHE A 52 11.77 18.54 -7.59
C PHE A 52 11.42 19.94 -8.10
N GLU A 53 11.53 20.10 -9.42
CA GLU A 53 11.13 21.31 -10.15
C GLU A 53 9.86 21.04 -10.97
N ASP A 54 9.01 22.07 -11.10
CA ASP A 54 7.80 22.06 -11.93
C ASP A 54 8.14 22.35 -13.40
N THR A 55 8.88 21.43 -14.02
CA THR A 55 9.29 21.49 -15.43
C THR A 55 9.00 20.15 -16.12
N GLU A 56 8.91 20.18 -17.45
CA GLU A 56 8.61 18.96 -18.24
C GLU A 56 9.78 17.95 -18.24
N GLU A 57 11.01 18.43 -18.07
CA GLU A 57 12.22 17.59 -18.07
C GLU A 57 12.56 17.09 -16.66
N ASN A 58 12.66 15.76 -16.51
CA ASN A 58 13.09 15.13 -15.27
C ASN A 58 14.60 15.22 -15.07
N LYS A 59 15.02 15.58 -13.85
CA LYS A 59 16.43 15.51 -13.47
C LYS A 59 16.87 14.05 -13.31
N LEU A 60 18.13 13.76 -13.63
CA LEU A 60 18.72 12.42 -13.44
C LEU A 60 18.68 11.95 -11.97
N ILE A 61 18.69 12.89 -11.03
CA ILE A 61 18.58 12.67 -9.58
C ILE A 61 17.19 12.14 -9.17
N TYR A 62 16.14 12.28 -9.98
CA TYR A 62 14.82 11.74 -9.64
C TYR A 62 14.82 10.21 -9.55
N THR A 63 15.57 9.52 -10.41
CA THR A 63 15.67 8.06 -10.41
C THR A 63 16.19 7.48 -9.09
N PRO A 64 17.35 7.93 -8.55
CA PRO A 64 17.81 7.44 -7.26
C PRO A 64 16.88 7.83 -6.11
N ILE A 65 16.25 9.03 -6.14
CA ILE A 65 15.25 9.41 -5.12
C ILE A 65 14.04 8.46 -5.16
N PHE A 66 13.52 8.17 -6.35
CA PHE A 66 12.41 7.24 -6.52
C PHE A 66 12.74 5.84 -6.01
N ASN A 67 13.92 5.32 -6.34
CA ASN A 67 14.36 4.00 -5.85
C ASN A 67 14.52 3.97 -4.33
N GLU A 68 15.01 5.05 -3.72
CA GLU A 68 15.09 5.19 -2.26
C GLU A 68 13.69 5.18 -1.65
N TYR A 69 12.74 5.92 -2.23
CA TYR A 69 11.35 5.94 -1.78
C TYR A 69 10.69 4.56 -1.84
N ILE A 70 10.80 3.87 -2.98
CA ILE A 70 10.27 2.51 -3.14
C ILE A 70 10.87 1.58 -2.09
N SER A 71 12.20 1.59 -1.94
CA SER A 71 12.89 0.76 -0.96
C SER A 71 12.47 1.07 0.48
N LEU A 72 12.16 2.32 0.81
CA LEU A 72 11.71 2.75 2.14
C LEU A 72 10.29 2.25 2.42
N ILE A 73 9.37 2.49 1.49
CA ILE A 73 7.96 2.14 1.63
C ILE A 73 7.77 0.62 1.60
N GLU A 74 8.41 -0.10 0.69
CA GLU A 74 8.34 -1.56 0.62
C GLU A 74 8.81 -2.20 1.92
N LYS A 75 9.95 -1.75 2.46
CA LYS A 75 10.46 -2.27 3.74
C LYS A 75 9.52 -2.00 4.90
N TYR A 76 8.91 -0.81 4.94
CA TYR A 76 7.95 -0.48 5.99
C TYR A 76 6.70 -1.34 5.90
N ILE A 77 6.10 -1.46 4.71
CA ILE A 77 4.91 -2.28 4.49
C ILE A 77 5.20 -3.75 4.77
N GLU A 78 6.33 -4.29 4.29
CA GLU A 78 6.73 -5.68 4.55
C GLU A 78 6.91 -5.92 6.06
N GLY A 79 7.54 -4.99 6.78
CA GLY A 79 7.65 -5.06 8.24
C GLY A 79 6.28 -5.10 8.93
N GLN A 80 5.39 -4.16 8.56
CA GLN A 80 4.04 -4.07 9.11
C GLN A 80 3.14 -5.25 8.74
N LEU A 81 3.40 -5.93 7.61
CA LEU A 81 2.69 -7.15 7.19
C LEU A 81 3.25 -8.44 7.79
N LEU A 82 4.50 -8.45 8.28
CA LEU A 82 5.10 -9.57 9.01
C LEU A 82 4.84 -9.50 10.53
N GLU A 83 4.72 -8.29 11.10
CA GLU A 83 4.33 -8.05 12.50
C GLU A 83 2.83 -8.19 12.89
N PRO A 84 1.82 -8.26 12.01
CA PRO A 84 0.41 -8.25 12.40
C PRO A 84 -0.03 -9.58 13.05
N SER A 85 0.81 -10.62 12.98
CA SER A 85 0.65 -11.82 13.81
C SER A 85 0.83 -11.55 15.32
N GLN A 86 1.31 -10.37 15.74
CA GLN A 86 1.49 -9.98 17.16
C GLN A 86 0.59 -8.83 17.63
N ASN A 87 0.02 -8.02 16.71
CA ASN A 87 -0.80 -6.86 17.09
C ASN A 87 -2.27 -7.19 17.42
N ASN A 88 -2.76 -8.38 17.06
CA ASN A 88 -4.11 -8.85 17.41
C ASN A 88 -4.30 -9.21 18.92
N LEU A 89 -3.32 -8.96 19.79
CA LEU A 89 -3.43 -9.15 21.25
C LEU A 89 -3.51 -7.82 22.04
N ARG A 90 -3.65 -6.69 21.35
CA ARG A 90 -3.76 -5.36 21.98
C ARG A 90 -5.10 -4.70 21.68
N HIS A 91 -6.20 -5.35 22.07
CA HIS A 91 -7.46 -4.67 22.36
C HIS A 91 -8.26 -5.40 23.42
#